data_AF-A0AAV6V944-F1
#
_entry.id   AF-A0AAV6V944-F1
#
_cell.length_a   1.000
_cell.length_b   1.000
_cell.length_c   1.000
_cell.angle_alpha   90.00
_cell.angle_beta   90.00
_cell.angle_gamma   90.00
#
_symmetry.space_group_name_H-M   'P 1'
#
loop_
_entity.id
_entity.type
_entity.pdbx_description
1 polymer ?
#
loop_
_entity_poly.entity_id
_entity_poly.type
_entity_poly.pdbx_seq_one_letter_code
_entity_poly.pdbx_strand_id
1 'polypeptide(L)'
;MQQFHLFVANYSYKPIKKRFTVLACICLVATIVQIVVSLEYLKAAGFLEGYSNDFQLGLNVTLKESPFFAIYPKTVFAVTVFYHHFTPVALCIFICSIYLTFKQSVKAFSDRIKSEQSKRSTDIDWCASSFNRMTEIMSKVEDLLSGVTLLMYGILMANQLCVITHCIISDMNSHPMSIIMESLLTIKNITVFFALTLTGCSVAEEMQVVCNEIRRLTSESRRDFEKVSLLMQNVSSTSLYFTAWKMFSLKRSLILTTASVMISYAMLLMQFAQQKTD
;
A
#
# COMPACT_ATOMS: atom_id res chain seq x y z
N MET A 1 -2.85 13.81 -37.54
CA MET A 1 -2.43 13.54 -36.15
C MET A 1 -3.65 13.55 -35.24
N GLN A 2 -4.12 12.38 -34.79
CA GLN A 2 -5.21 12.29 -33.81
C GLN A 2 -4.61 12.40 -32.40
N GLN A 3 -5.03 13.42 -31.65
CA GLN A 3 -4.68 13.57 -30.24
C GLN A 3 -5.22 12.38 -29.44
N PHE A 4 -4.34 11.72 -28.69
CA PHE A 4 -4.66 10.58 -27.85
C PHE A 4 -5.40 11.08 -26.60
N HIS A 5 -6.71 11.23 -26.68
CA HIS A 5 -7.55 11.37 -25.49
C HIS A 5 -7.68 9.98 -24.85
N LEU A 6 -7.09 9.80 -23.68
CA LEU A 6 -7.17 8.58 -22.88
C LEU A 6 -8.60 8.47 -22.32
N PHE A 7 -9.56 8.11 -23.17
CA PHE A 7 -10.93 7.81 -22.76
C PHE A 7 -10.95 6.42 -22.14
N VAL A 8 -10.81 6.38 -20.82
CA VAL A 8 -11.09 5.19 -20.01
C VAL A 8 -12.59 4.88 -20.17
N ALA A 9 -12.93 3.92 -21.04
CA ALA A 9 -14.32 3.52 -21.24
C ALA A 9 -14.87 2.87 -19.95
N ASN A 10 -16.01 3.40 -19.49
CA ASN A 10 -16.63 3.19 -18.17
C ASN A 10 -17.14 1.73 -17.92
N TYR A 11 -17.10 0.85 -18.91
CA TYR A 11 -17.85 -0.42 -18.88
C TYR A 11 -17.11 -1.59 -18.20
N SER A 12 -15.78 -1.66 -18.24
CA SER A 12 -15.00 -2.64 -17.45
C SER A 12 -14.73 -2.21 -16.01
N TYR A 13 -15.18 -1.00 -15.62
CA TYR A 13 -14.93 -0.41 -14.31
C TYR A 13 -15.78 -1.03 -13.19
N LYS A 14 -16.96 -1.58 -13.51
CA LYS A 14 -17.95 -2.05 -12.51
C LYS A 14 -17.47 -3.18 -11.57
N PRO A 15 -16.91 -4.31 -12.04
CA PRO A 15 -16.60 -5.44 -11.14
C PRO A 15 -15.37 -5.20 -10.26
N ILE A 16 -14.35 -4.50 -10.78
CA ILE A 16 -13.12 -4.16 -10.02
C ILE A 16 -13.39 -3.03 -9.04
N LYS A 17 -14.17 -2.01 -9.43
CA LYS A 17 -14.70 -1.00 -8.50
C LYS A 17 -15.46 -1.67 -7.37
N LYS A 18 -16.34 -2.65 -7.64
CA LYS A 18 -17.09 -3.35 -6.60
C LYS A 18 -16.18 -4.07 -5.60
N ARG A 19 -15.16 -4.81 -6.06
CA ARG A 19 -14.21 -5.51 -5.16
C ARG A 19 -13.33 -4.55 -4.36
N PHE A 20 -12.87 -3.48 -4.99
CA PHE A 20 -12.06 -2.46 -4.33
C PHE A 20 -12.87 -1.60 -3.37
N THR A 21 -14.10 -1.24 -3.72
CA THR A 21 -15.05 -0.59 -2.80
C THR A 21 -15.38 -1.51 -1.64
N VAL A 22 -15.57 -2.81 -1.85
CA VAL A 22 -15.75 -3.76 -0.75
C VAL A 22 -14.52 -3.80 0.15
N LEU A 23 -13.30 -3.88 -0.40
CA LEU A 23 -12.07 -3.86 0.39
C LEU A 23 -11.89 -2.53 1.15
N ALA A 24 -12.11 -1.40 0.47
CA ALA A 24 -12.05 -0.07 1.07
C ALA A 24 -13.10 0.09 2.18
N CYS A 25 -14.33 -0.40 1.98
CA CYS A 25 -15.37 -0.44 3.00
C CYS A 25 -14.97 -1.34 4.17
N ILE A 26 -14.38 -2.52 3.92
CA ILE A 26 -13.88 -3.40 4.98
C ILE A 26 -12.76 -2.72 5.77
N CYS A 27 -11.80 -2.07 5.10
CA CYS A 27 -10.73 -1.32 5.76
C CYS A 27 -11.27 -0.11 6.54
N LEU A 28 -12.28 0.58 6.02
CA LEU A 28 -12.98 1.68 6.70
C LEU A 28 -13.72 1.19 7.94
N VAL A 29 -14.50 0.12 7.82
CA VAL A 29 -15.21 -0.50 8.94
C VAL A 29 -14.21 -0.98 9.99
N ALA A 30 -13.14 -1.67 9.59
CA ALA A 30 -12.08 -2.10 10.51
C ALA A 30 -11.40 -0.91 11.20
N THR A 31 -11.16 0.19 10.48
CA THR A 31 -10.61 1.44 11.04
C THR A 31 -11.58 2.07 12.03
N ILE A 32 -12.87 2.14 11.72
CA ILE A 32 -13.90 2.70 12.61
C ILE A 32 -14.04 1.84 13.87
N VAL A 33 -14.14 0.52 13.72
CA VAL A 33 -14.17 -0.43 14.84
C VAL A 33 -12.93 -0.22 15.71
N GLN A 34 -11.75 -0.09 15.10
CA GLN A 34 -10.52 0.13 15.84
C GLN A 34 -10.43 1.53 16.47
N ILE A 35 -11.02 2.56 15.89
CA ILE A 35 -11.12 3.86 16.57
C ILE A 35 -12.04 3.76 17.79
N VAL A 36 -13.18 3.09 17.65
CA VAL A 36 -14.13 2.88 18.76
C VAL A 36 -13.50 2.07 19.88
N VAL A 37 -12.83 0.96 19.57
CA VAL A 37 -12.17 0.14 20.59
C VAL A 37 -10.97 0.89 21.20
N SER A 38 -10.26 1.73 20.46
CA SER A 38 -9.19 2.59 21.02
C SER A 38 -9.82 3.57 22.02
N LEU A 39 -10.90 4.24 21.64
CA LEU A 39 -11.59 5.18 22.52
C LEU A 39 -12.11 4.51 23.80
N GLU A 40 -12.69 3.31 23.71
CA GLU A 40 -13.15 2.53 24.87
C GLU A 40 -11.98 2.01 25.73
N TYR A 41 -10.90 1.54 25.12
CA TYR A 41 -9.69 1.13 25.84
C TYR A 41 -9.09 2.29 26.64
N LEU A 42 -9.00 3.47 26.03
CA LEU A 42 -8.46 4.67 26.68
C LEU A 42 -9.39 5.27 27.73
N LYS A 43 -10.69 5.03 27.60
CA LYS A 43 -11.66 5.31 28.66
C LYS A 43 -11.46 4.36 29.84
N ALA A 44 -11.34 3.07 29.59
CA ALA A 44 -11.09 2.05 30.61
C ALA A 44 -9.71 2.19 31.29
N ALA A 45 -8.69 2.67 30.56
CA ALA A 45 -7.35 2.95 31.09
C ALA A 45 -7.28 4.25 31.91
N GLY A 46 -8.40 4.94 32.13
CA GLY A 46 -8.46 6.17 32.91
C GLY A 46 -7.86 7.39 32.20
N PHE A 47 -7.38 7.30 30.97
CA PHE A 47 -6.80 8.45 30.24
C PHE A 47 -7.85 9.51 29.87
N LEU A 48 -9.11 9.12 29.68
CA LEU A 48 -10.23 10.04 29.42
C LEU A 48 -10.90 10.58 30.69
N GLU A 49 -10.75 9.87 31.82
CA GLU A 49 -11.34 10.20 33.13
C GLU A 49 -10.31 10.78 34.12
N GLY A 50 -9.00 10.71 33.82
CA GLY A 50 -7.94 11.07 34.75
C GLY A 50 -6.65 11.48 34.04
N TYR A 51 -6.51 12.79 33.80
CA TYR A 51 -5.37 13.45 34.41
C TYR A 51 -5.52 13.20 35.91
N SER A 52 -4.69 12.32 36.44
CA SER A 52 -4.62 11.97 37.86
C SER A 52 -4.78 13.23 38.73
N ASN A 53 -5.65 13.20 39.74
CA ASN A 53 -5.67 14.20 40.81
C ASN A 53 -4.30 14.33 41.51
N ASP A 54 -3.38 13.37 41.29
CA ASP A 54 -2.04 13.32 41.88
C ASP A 54 -0.92 13.72 40.90
N PHE A 55 -1.22 13.96 39.61
CA PHE A 55 -0.26 14.55 38.66
C PHE A 55 -0.70 15.98 38.30
N GLN A 56 -0.59 16.87 39.28
CA GLN A 56 -0.60 18.30 39.01
C GLN A 56 0.69 18.66 38.29
N LEU A 57 0.67 18.65 36.95
CA LEU A 57 1.58 19.52 36.22
C LEU A 57 1.24 20.94 36.70
N GLY A 58 2.11 21.54 37.51
CA GLY A 58 1.94 22.86 38.12
C GLY A 58 1.95 23.99 37.09
N LEU A 59 1.06 23.92 36.11
CA LEU A 59 0.64 25.08 35.35
C LEU A 59 -0.40 25.77 36.22
N ASN A 60 -0.09 26.98 36.66
CA ASN A 60 -0.97 27.84 37.42
C ASN A 60 -2.08 28.35 36.47
N VAL A 61 -2.93 27.44 36.02
CA VAL A 61 -3.98 27.68 35.03
C VAL A 61 -5.12 28.38 35.75
N THR A 62 -5.39 29.62 35.38
CA THR A 62 -6.53 30.37 35.93
C THR A 62 -7.85 29.65 35.61
N LEU A 63 -8.83 29.69 36.52
CA LEU A 63 -10.13 29.00 36.42
C LEU A 63 -10.87 29.20 35.07
N LYS A 64 -10.53 30.25 34.30
CA LYS A 64 -11.07 30.52 32.96
C LYS A 64 -10.51 29.63 31.84
N GLU A 65 -9.31 29.06 32.00
CA GLU A 65 -8.63 28.27 30.98
C GLU A 65 -8.85 26.75 31.14
N SER A 66 -9.42 26.34 32.28
CA SER A 66 -9.83 24.96 32.63
C SER A 66 -10.53 24.17 31.50
N PRO A 67 -11.58 24.68 30.83
CA PRO A 67 -12.26 23.91 29.79
C PRO A 67 -11.41 23.73 28.53
N PHE A 68 -10.56 24.70 28.19
CA PHE A 68 -9.66 24.61 27.04
C PHE A 68 -8.60 23.53 27.25
N PHE A 69 -7.96 23.52 28.43
CA PHE A 69 -6.96 22.49 28.78
C PHE A 69 -7.56 21.08 28.99
N ALA A 70 -8.86 20.96 29.26
CA ALA A 70 -9.56 19.68 29.32
C ALA A 70 -9.95 19.13 27.92
N ILE A 71 -10.33 20.02 27.00
CA ILE A 71 -10.76 19.66 25.63
C ILE A 71 -9.55 19.41 24.73
N TYR A 72 -8.50 20.25 24.81
CA TYR A 72 -7.33 20.19 23.94
C TYR A 72 -6.64 18.83 23.89
N PRO A 73 -6.23 18.18 24.99
CA PRO A 73 -5.57 16.88 24.93
C PRO A 73 -6.51 15.80 24.38
N LYS A 74 -7.82 15.85 24.67
CA LYS A 74 -8.81 14.91 24.10
C LYS A 74 -8.94 15.09 22.59
N THR A 75 -8.96 16.32 22.09
CA THR A 75 -9.03 16.64 20.66
C THR A 75 -7.73 16.26 19.93
N VAL A 76 -6.57 16.66 20.46
CA VAL A 76 -5.25 16.30 19.87
C VAL A 76 -5.09 14.79 19.82
N PHE A 77 -5.51 14.10 20.88
CA PHE A 77 -5.46 12.65 20.97
C PHE A 77 -6.39 11.98 19.96
N ALA A 78 -7.65 12.40 19.88
CA ALA A 78 -8.60 11.91 18.88
C ALA A 78 -8.06 12.12 17.46
N VAL A 79 -7.55 13.31 17.14
CA VAL A 79 -6.94 13.62 15.84
C VAL A 79 -5.75 12.70 15.55
N THR A 80 -4.90 12.42 16.55
CA THR A 80 -3.74 11.54 16.40
C THR A 80 -4.17 10.09 16.13
N VAL A 81 -5.17 9.58 16.85
CA VAL A 81 -5.74 8.24 16.63
C VAL A 81 -6.36 8.15 15.24
N PHE A 82 -7.22 9.10 14.86
CA PHE A 82 -7.80 9.14 13.52
C PHE A 82 -6.72 9.19 12.43
N TYR A 83 -5.69 10.01 12.60
CA TYR A 83 -4.58 10.12 11.67
C TYR A 83 -3.81 8.80 11.55
N HIS A 84 -3.46 8.16 12.66
CA HIS A 84 -2.73 6.88 12.66
C HIS A 84 -3.54 5.74 12.02
N HIS A 85 -4.85 5.70 12.25
CA HIS A 85 -5.66 4.61 11.71
C HIS A 85 -6.03 4.83 10.24
N PHE A 86 -6.40 6.05 9.87
CA PHE A 86 -6.94 6.37 8.55
C PHE A 86 -5.86 6.59 7.49
N THR A 87 -4.73 7.20 7.86
CA THR A 87 -3.68 7.56 6.88
C THR A 87 -3.15 6.37 6.11
N PRO A 88 -2.77 5.21 6.73
CA PRO A 88 -2.29 4.06 5.98
C PRO A 88 -3.33 3.48 5.01
N VAL A 89 -4.60 3.49 5.41
CA VAL A 89 -5.71 2.99 4.59
C VAL A 89 -5.97 3.93 3.42
N ALA A 90 -6.04 5.24 3.68
CA ALA A 90 -6.23 6.27 2.66
C ALA A 90 -5.09 6.27 1.63
N LEU A 91 -3.84 6.19 2.09
CA LEU A 91 -2.66 6.08 1.23
C LEU A 91 -2.73 4.81 0.38
N CYS A 92 -3.05 3.66 0.97
CA CYS A 92 -3.20 2.43 0.20
C CYS A 92 -4.30 2.52 -0.84
N ILE A 93 -5.46 3.11 -0.49
CA ILE A 93 -6.56 3.29 -1.44
C ILE A 93 -6.11 4.17 -2.61
N PHE A 94 -5.42 5.27 -2.31
CA PHE A 94 -4.88 6.18 -3.32
C PHE A 94 -3.89 5.47 -4.26
N ILE A 95 -2.89 4.78 -3.71
CA ILE A 95 -1.86 4.10 -4.50
C ILE A 95 -2.47 2.96 -5.34
N CYS A 96 -3.32 2.12 -4.73
CA CYS A 96 -3.98 1.04 -5.46
C CYS A 96 -4.89 1.57 -6.58
N SER A 97 -5.55 2.71 -6.39
CA SER A 97 -6.36 3.34 -7.45
C SER A 97 -5.49 3.77 -8.64
N ILE A 98 -4.30 4.30 -8.38
CA ILE A 98 -3.33 4.63 -9.42
C ILE A 98 -2.88 3.35 -10.14
N TYR A 99 -2.45 2.31 -9.40
CA TYR A 99 -2.03 1.03 -9.99
C TYR A 99 -3.14 0.37 -10.83
N LEU A 100 -4.38 0.38 -10.36
CA LEU A 100 -5.51 -0.17 -11.14
C LEU A 100 -5.77 0.62 -12.43
N THR A 101 -5.60 1.94 -12.40
CA THR A 101 -5.68 2.78 -13.61
C THR A 101 -4.57 2.38 -14.60
N PHE A 102 -3.34 2.22 -14.13
CA PHE A 102 -2.23 1.73 -14.96
C PHE A 102 -2.51 0.36 -15.54
N LYS A 103 -3.01 -0.58 -14.73
CA LYS A 103 -3.39 -1.91 -15.18
C LYS A 103 -4.33 -1.85 -16.38
N GLN A 104 -5.34 -0.99 -16.31
CA GLN A 104 -6.34 -0.82 -17.37
C GLN A 104 -5.72 -0.18 -18.61
N SER A 105 -4.84 0.81 -18.46
CA SER A 105 -4.14 1.42 -19.59
C SER A 105 -3.24 0.42 -20.32
N VAL A 106 -2.48 -0.39 -19.57
CA VAL A 106 -1.63 -1.46 -20.11
C VAL A 106 -2.48 -2.51 -20.83
N LYS A 107 -3.60 -2.92 -20.23
CA LYS A 107 -4.53 -3.87 -20.84
C LYS A 107 -5.16 -3.33 -22.13
N ALA A 108 -5.63 -2.08 -22.13
CA ALA A 108 -6.21 -1.45 -23.32
C ALA A 108 -5.18 -1.34 -24.45
N PHE A 109 -3.91 -1.09 -24.11
CA PHE A 109 -2.82 -1.13 -25.06
C PHE A 109 -2.59 -2.54 -25.63
N SER A 110 -2.57 -3.58 -24.78
CA SER A 110 -2.50 -4.99 -25.22
C SER A 110 -3.63 -5.37 -26.18
N ASP A 111 -4.88 -4.99 -25.85
CA ASP A 111 -6.04 -5.30 -26.66
C ASP A 111 -5.98 -4.60 -28.03
N ARG A 112 -5.46 -3.35 -28.06
CA ARG A 112 -5.24 -2.62 -29.30
C ARG A 112 -4.18 -3.26 -30.18
N ILE A 113 -3.04 -3.66 -29.59
CA ILE A 113 -1.96 -4.40 -30.27
C ILE A 113 -2.53 -5.65 -30.96
N LYS A 114 -3.32 -6.45 -30.24
CA LYS A 114 -3.99 -7.65 -30.81
C LYS A 114 -4.95 -7.31 -31.94
N SER A 115 -5.69 -6.21 -31.82
CA SER A 115 -6.63 -5.77 -32.85
C SER A 115 -5.95 -5.25 -34.12
N GLU A 116 -4.76 -4.67 -34.02
CA GLU A 116 -3.97 -4.21 -35.16
C GLU A 116 -3.26 -5.37 -35.86
N GLN A 117 -2.80 -6.38 -35.10
CA GLN A 117 -2.25 -7.61 -35.64
C GLN A 117 -3.25 -8.33 -36.57
N SER A 118 -4.53 -8.40 -36.19
CA SER A 118 -5.56 -9.06 -37.01
C SER A 118 -5.82 -8.35 -38.33
N LYS A 119 -5.56 -7.03 -38.40
CA LYS A 119 -5.78 -6.21 -39.60
C LYS A 119 -4.57 -6.19 -40.55
N ARG A 120 -3.45 -6.85 -40.22
CA ARG A 120 -2.18 -6.87 -40.99
C ARG A 120 -1.58 -5.48 -41.31
N SER A 121 -2.08 -4.41 -40.68
CA SER A 121 -1.56 -3.05 -40.80
C SER A 121 -0.83 -2.67 -39.51
N THR A 122 0.29 -3.34 -39.22
CA THR A 122 1.06 -3.05 -38.01
C THR A 122 1.99 -1.86 -38.25
N ASP A 123 1.69 -0.74 -37.62
CA ASP A 123 2.61 0.40 -37.56
C ASP A 123 3.58 0.19 -36.38
N ILE A 124 4.78 -0.30 -36.69
CA ILE A 124 5.84 -0.58 -35.71
C ILE A 124 6.30 0.71 -35.03
N ASP A 125 6.32 1.83 -35.75
CA ASP A 125 6.76 3.12 -35.22
C ASP A 125 5.74 3.64 -34.18
N TRP A 126 4.44 3.48 -34.47
CA TRP A 126 3.37 3.76 -33.51
C TRP A 126 3.48 2.88 -32.25
N CYS A 127 3.72 1.58 -32.42
CA CYS A 127 3.84 0.64 -31.30
C CYS A 127 5.03 0.98 -30.40
N ALA A 128 6.21 1.22 -31.00
CA ALA A 128 7.42 1.60 -30.28
C ALA A 128 7.26 2.93 -29.53
N SER A 129 6.72 3.95 -30.20
CA SER A 129 6.47 5.27 -29.59
C SER A 129 5.49 5.18 -28.42
N SER A 130 4.40 4.43 -28.59
CA SER A 130 3.39 4.24 -27.55
C SER A 130 3.90 3.44 -26.36
N PHE A 131 4.67 2.37 -26.61
CA PHE A 131 5.32 1.58 -25.57
C PHE A 131 6.29 2.44 -24.76
N ASN A 132 7.22 3.15 -25.41
CA ASN A 132 8.20 4.00 -24.74
C ASN A 132 7.54 5.11 -23.90
N ARG A 133 6.46 5.72 -24.42
CA ARG A 133 5.70 6.71 -23.66
C ARG A 133 5.01 6.09 -22.43
N MET A 134 4.47 4.88 -22.57
CA MET A 134 3.84 4.17 -21.46
C MET A 134 4.86 3.79 -20.38
N THR A 135 6.03 3.27 -20.77
CA THR A 135 7.11 2.93 -19.83
C THR A 135 7.66 4.16 -19.12
N GLU A 136 7.82 5.29 -19.84
CA GLU A 136 8.25 6.56 -19.25
C GLU A 136 7.27 7.08 -18.20
N ILE A 137 5.96 7.12 -18.52
CA ILE A 137 4.93 7.55 -17.57
C ILE A 137 4.90 6.62 -16.35
N MET A 138 4.99 5.32 -16.58
CA MET A 138 5.00 4.33 -15.51
C MET A 138 6.22 4.49 -14.61
N SER A 139 7.40 4.76 -15.17
CA SER A 139 8.62 5.04 -14.39
C SER A 139 8.46 6.30 -13.53
N LYS A 140 7.93 7.40 -14.08
CA LYS A 140 7.71 8.64 -13.32
C LYS A 140 6.75 8.44 -12.16
N VAL A 141 5.69 7.67 -12.38
CA VAL A 141 4.73 7.34 -11.32
C VAL A 141 5.34 6.38 -10.30
N GLU A 142 6.12 5.40 -10.74
CA GLU A 142 6.83 4.50 -9.85
C GLU A 142 7.78 5.28 -8.94
N ASP A 143 8.61 6.19 -9.48
CA ASP A 143 9.50 7.05 -8.69
C ASP A 143 8.75 7.81 -7.59
N LEU A 144 7.59 8.40 -7.91
CA LEU A 144 6.74 9.13 -6.94
C LEU A 144 6.13 8.21 -5.86
N LEU A 145 5.65 7.03 -6.25
CA LEU A 145 4.97 6.10 -5.35
C LEU A 145 5.95 5.23 -4.56
N SER A 146 7.20 5.13 -5.01
CA SER A 146 8.22 4.27 -4.43
C SER A 146 8.56 4.69 -2.99
N GLY A 147 8.68 5.99 -2.73
CA GLY A 147 8.90 6.54 -1.38
C GLY A 147 7.72 6.31 -0.44
N VAL A 148 6.48 6.47 -0.94
CA VAL A 148 5.27 6.23 -0.15
C VAL A 148 5.13 4.74 0.18
N THR A 149 5.45 3.86 -0.77
CA THR A 149 5.47 2.41 -0.56
C THR A 149 6.50 2.00 0.49
N LEU A 150 7.69 2.61 0.47
CA LEU A 150 8.71 2.40 1.49
C LEU A 150 8.24 2.88 2.88
N LEU A 151 7.62 4.06 2.94
CA LEU A 151 7.07 4.59 4.19
C LEU A 151 6.00 3.66 4.77
N MET A 152 5.10 3.14 3.93
CA MET A 152 4.07 2.18 4.33
C MET A 152 4.68 0.87 4.87
N TYR A 153 5.76 0.38 4.26
CA TYR A 153 6.51 -0.77 4.76
C TYR A 153 7.20 -0.46 6.10
N GLY A 154 7.78 0.74 6.25
CA GLY A 154 8.38 1.18 7.51
C GLY A 154 7.36 1.26 8.65
N ILE A 155 6.18 1.84 8.40
CA ILE A 155 5.06 1.90 9.36
C ILE A 155 4.64 0.49 9.79
N LEU A 156 4.57 -0.44 8.85
CA LEU A 156 4.25 -1.84 9.12
C LEU A 156 5.27 -2.48 10.07
N MET A 157 6.56 -2.35 9.78
CA MET A 157 7.63 -2.92 10.60
C MET A 157 7.71 -2.27 11.98
N ALA A 158 7.57 -0.95 12.06
CA ALA A 158 7.55 -0.22 13.33
C ALA A 158 6.39 -0.67 14.23
N ASN A 159 5.17 -0.76 13.68
CA ASN A 159 4.00 -1.21 14.44
C ASN A 159 4.19 -2.65 14.92
N GLN A 160 4.69 -3.56 14.09
CA GLN A 160 5.00 -4.93 14.51
C GLN A 160 5.96 -4.97 15.70
N LEU A 161 7.05 -4.20 15.64
CA LEU A 161 8.01 -4.12 16.74
C LEU A 161 7.36 -3.55 18.00
N CYS A 162 6.53 -2.51 17.89
CA CYS A 162 5.78 -1.96 19.03
C CYS A 162 4.88 -3.01 19.69
N VAL A 163 4.12 -3.80 18.91
CA VAL A 163 3.26 -4.87 19.48
C VAL A 163 4.10 -5.89 20.23
N ILE A 164 5.18 -6.37 19.61
CA ILE A 164 6.01 -7.41 20.23
C ILE A 164 6.67 -6.86 21.51
N THR A 165 7.24 -5.65 21.47
CA THR A 165 7.82 -5.01 22.65
C THR A 165 6.79 -4.82 23.76
N HIS A 166 5.57 -4.42 23.43
CA HIS A 166 4.49 -4.26 24.41
C HIS A 166 4.09 -5.61 25.05
N CYS A 167 4.06 -6.69 24.25
CA CYS A 167 3.82 -8.05 24.76
C CYS A 167 4.94 -8.58 25.67
N ILE A 168 6.19 -8.14 25.47
CA ILE A 168 7.32 -8.55 26.34
C ILE A 168 7.32 -7.76 27.65
N ILE A 169 7.11 -6.44 27.59
CA ILE A 169 7.23 -5.55 28.75
C ILE A 169 6.00 -5.65 29.65
N SER A 170 4.81 -5.74 29.06
CA SER A 170 3.57 -5.85 29.81
C SER A 170 3.31 -7.32 30.12
N ASP A 171 3.29 -7.69 31.39
CA ASP A 171 2.75 -8.98 31.80
C ASP A 171 1.32 -9.08 31.24
N MET A 172 1.02 -10.04 30.36
CA MET A 172 -0.20 -10.04 29.52
C MET A 172 -1.50 -9.89 30.35
N ASN A 173 -1.42 -10.23 31.64
CA ASN A 173 -2.51 -10.14 32.60
C ASN A 173 -2.85 -8.71 33.05
N SER A 174 -1.92 -7.75 32.96
CA SER A 174 -2.15 -6.38 33.47
C SER A 174 -2.89 -5.49 32.47
N HIS A 175 -2.66 -5.65 31.15
CA HIS A 175 -3.28 -4.79 30.12
C HIS A 175 -3.72 -5.56 28.86
N PRO A 176 -4.65 -6.54 28.96
CA PRO A 176 -5.04 -7.39 27.83
C PRO A 176 -5.65 -6.61 26.65
N MET A 177 -6.41 -5.54 26.93
CA MET A 177 -7.05 -4.75 25.87
C MET A 177 -6.05 -3.94 25.03
N SER A 178 -4.93 -3.49 25.61
CA SER A 178 -3.88 -2.79 24.86
C SER A 178 -3.24 -3.71 23.84
N ILE A 179 -2.94 -4.95 24.27
CA ILE A 179 -2.31 -5.97 23.44
C ILE A 179 -3.23 -6.34 22.28
N ILE A 180 -4.52 -6.52 22.54
CA ILE A 180 -5.51 -6.80 21.49
C ILE A 180 -5.55 -5.66 20.47
N MET A 181 -5.52 -4.41 20.92
CA MET A 181 -5.59 -3.24 20.03
C MET A 181 -4.37 -3.06 19.14
N GLU A 182 -3.19 -3.22 19.71
CA GLU A 182 -1.93 -3.21 18.98
C GLU A 182 -1.88 -4.37 17.97
N SER A 183 -2.33 -5.56 18.38
CA SER A 183 -2.40 -6.73 17.49
C SER A 183 -3.35 -6.51 16.30
N LEU A 184 -4.53 -5.93 16.53
CA LEU A 184 -5.46 -5.55 15.47
C LEU A 184 -4.85 -4.51 14.52
N LEU A 185 -4.05 -3.57 15.04
CA LEU A 185 -3.40 -2.52 14.25
C LEU A 185 -2.39 -3.13 13.28
N THR A 186 -1.60 -4.06 13.78
CA THR A 186 -0.67 -4.86 12.99
C THR A 186 -1.39 -5.63 11.89
N ILE A 187 -2.44 -6.40 12.21
CA ILE A 187 -3.19 -7.19 11.21
C ILE A 187 -3.74 -6.28 10.10
N LYS A 188 -4.28 -5.11 10.48
CA LYS A 188 -4.76 -4.10 9.52
C LYS A 188 -3.64 -3.66 8.59
N ASN A 189 -2.48 -3.27 9.13
CA ASN A 189 -1.36 -2.77 8.32
C ASN A 189 -0.76 -3.86 7.43
N ILE A 190 -0.67 -5.11 7.90
CA ILE A 190 -0.26 -6.26 7.09
C ILE A 190 -1.20 -6.41 5.89
N THR A 191 -2.50 -6.41 6.15
CA THR A 191 -3.52 -6.55 5.10
C THR A 191 -3.42 -5.42 4.07
N VAL A 192 -3.24 -4.19 4.53
CA VAL A 192 -3.06 -3.00 3.69
C VAL A 192 -1.81 -3.14 2.81
N PHE A 193 -0.66 -3.52 3.39
CA PHE A 193 0.59 -3.69 2.65
C PHE A 193 0.52 -4.86 1.65
N PHE A 194 -0.15 -5.96 2.00
CA PHE A 194 -0.35 -7.09 1.11
C PHE A 194 -1.25 -6.71 -0.07
N ALA A 195 -2.35 -5.99 0.17
CA ALA A 195 -3.23 -5.49 -0.89
C ALA A 195 -2.48 -4.58 -1.87
N LEU A 196 -1.64 -3.68 -1.36
CA LEU A 196 -0.77 -2.82 -2.16
C LEU A 196 0.20 -3.65 -3.02
N THR A 197 0.89 -4.61 -2.40
CA THR A 197 1.87 -5.47 -3.06
C THR A 197 1.23 -6.33 -4.16
N LEU A 198 0.08 -6.95 -3.87
CA LEU A 198 -0.66 -7.76 -4.85
C LEU A 198 -1.17 -6.91 -6.02
N THR A 199 -1.65 -5.71 -5.74
CA THR A 199 -2.12 -4.79 -6.79
C THR A 199 -0.97 -4.39 -7.71
N GLY A 200 0.19 -4.01 -7.14
CA GLY A 200 1.39 -3.70 -7.91
C GLY A 200 1.90 -4.89 -8.73
N CYS A 201 1.91 -6.10 -8.16
CA CYS A 201 2.25 -7.33 -8.90
C CYS A 201 1.31 -7.55 -10.09
N SER A 202 0.02 -7.29 -9.92
CA SER A 202 -0.96 -7.50 -10.99
C SER A 202 -0.77 -6.56 -12.18
N VAL A 203 -0.18 -5.38 -11.98
CA VAL A 203 0.17 -4.47 -13.08
C VAL A 203 1.42 -4.97 -13.81
N ALA A 204 2.43 -5.43 -13.08
CA ALA A 204 3.64 -6.01 -13.66
C ALA A 204 3.32 -7.26 -14.50
N GLU A 205 2.38 -8.10 -14.04
CA GLU A 205 1.88 -9.26 -14.79
C GLU A 205 1.23 -8.85 -16.12
N GLU A 206 0.37 -7.82 -16.15
CA GLU A 206 -0.21 -7.32 -17.41
C GLU A 206 0.84 -6.70 -18.32
N MET A 207 1.85 -6.02 -17.75
CA MET A 207 2.93 -5.46 -18.54
C MET A 207 3.77 -6.55 -19.20
N GLN A 208 3.99 -7.66 -18.51
CA GLN A 208 4.64 -8.84 -19.09
C GLN A 208 3.83 -9.42 -20.26
N VAL A 209 2.49 -9.41 -20.18
CA VAL A 209 1.62 -9.80 -21.30
C VAL A 209 1.83 -8.88 -22.50
N VAL A 210 1.87 -7.56 -22.30
CA VAL A 210 2.18 -6.60 -23.37
C VAL A 210 3.55 -6.88 -24.00
N CYS A 211 4.59 -7.08 -23.19
CA CYS A 211 5.93 -7.39 -23.69
C CYS A 211 5.93 -8.68 -24.54
N ASN A 212 5.19 -9.70 -24.13
CA ASN A 212 5.06 -10.95 -24.89
C ASN A 212 4.29 -10.76 -26.22
N GLU A 213 3.24 -9.93 -26.24
CA GLU A 213 2.51 -9.61 -27.47
C GLU A 213 3.35 -8.80 -28.46
N ILE A 214 4.14 -7.83 -27.97
CA ILE A 214 5.08 -7.08 -28.82
C ILE A 214 6.13 -8.03 -29.38
N ARG A 215 6.71 -8.92 -28.56
CA ARG A 215 7.66 -9.94 -29.00
C ARG A 215 7.10 -10.81 -30.11
N ARG A 216 5.85 -11.25 -29.98
CA ARG A 216 5.15 -12.04 -31.00
C ARG A 216 5.01 -11.25 -32.30
N LEU A 217 4.55 -10.00 -32.24
CA LEU A 217 4.45 -9.12 -33.41
C LEU A 217 5.77 -8.93 -34.13
N THR A 218 6.85 -8.68 -33.40
CA THR A 218 8.19 -8.52 -33.97
C THR A 218 8.73 -9.81 -34.59
N SER A 219 8.37 -10.98 -34.07
CA SER A 219 8.76 -12.27 -34.67
C SER A 219 8.04 -12.57 -35.99
N GLU A 220 6.84 -12.03 -36.19
CA GLU A 220 6.04 -12.21 -37.40
C GLU A 220 6.34 -11.15 -38.47
N SER A 221 6.86 -9.99 -38.08
CA SER A 221 7.23 -8.93 -39.01
C SER A 221 8.57 -9.20 -39.69
N ARG A 222 8.53 -9.37 -41.02
CA ARG A 222 9.75 -9.46 -41.86
C ARG A 222 10.25 -8.10 -42.36
N ARG A 223 9.56 -7.01 -42.05
CA ARG A 223 9.88 -5.66 -42.53
C ARG A 223 10.61 -4.86 -41.45
N ASP A 224 11.60 -4.09 -41.87
CA ASP A 224 12.43 -3.17 -41.06
C ASP A 224 13.10 -3.83 -39.85
N PHE A 225 14.00 -4.78 -40.12
CA PHE A 225 14.77 -5.53 -39.12
C PHE A 225 15.44 -4.64 -38.06
N GLU A 226 15.96 -3.48 -38.46
CA GLU A 226 16.61 -2.53 -37.55
C GLU A 226 15.63 -1.96 -36.51
N LYS A 227 14.43 -1.53 -36.94
CA LYS A 227 13.38 -1.02 -36.05
C LYS A 227 12.82 -2.11 -35.14
N VAL A 228 12.63 -3.30 -35.71
CA VAL A 228 12.20 -4.51 -34.96
C VAL A 228 13.23 -4.87 -33.89
N SER A 229 14.53 -4.82 -34.22
CA SER A 229 15.63 -5.10 -33.30
C SER A 229 15.67 -4.10 -32.14
N LEU A 230 15.55 -2.80 -32.43
CA LEU A 230 15.49 -1.75 -31.40
C LEU A 230 14.28 -1.92 -30.47
N LEU A 231 13.11 -2.22 -31.02
CA LEU A 231 11.91 -2.49 -30.22
C LEU A 231 12.09 -3.72 -29.33
N MET A 232 12.66 -4.80 -29.86
CA MET A 232 12.94 -6.02 -29.11
C MET A 232 13.96 -5.80 -27.99
N GLN A 233 14.98 -4.98 -28.25
CA GLN A 233 15.98 -4.59 -27.26
C GLN A 233 15.33 -3.77 -26.13
N ASN A 234 14.47 -2.80 -26.48
CA ASN A 234 13.73 -2.01 -25.49
C ASN A 234 12.78 -2.87 -24.65
N VAL A 235 12.00 -3.74 -25.29
CA VAL A 235 11.07 -4.63 -24.57
C VAL A 235 11.81 -5.62 -23.66
N SER A 236 12.99 -6.08 -24.07
CA SER A 236 13.76 -7.06 -23.29
C SER A 236 14.58 -6.43 -22.16
N SER A 237 14.98 -5.18 -22.29
CA SER A 237 15.68 -4.42 -21.23
C SER A 237 14.70 -3.78 -20.24
N THR A 238 13.45 -3.54 -20.65
CA THR A 238 12.43 -2.93 -19.78
C THR A 238 11.86 -3.97 -18.83
N SER A 239 12.40 -4.04 -17.61
CA SER A 239 11.78 -4.77 -16.52
C SER A 239 10.99 -3.81 -15.63
N LEU A 240 9.71 -3.62 -15.92
CA LEU A 240 8.82 -2.78 -15.10
C LEU A 240 8.38 -3.54 -13.86
N TYR A 241 9.14 -3.31 -12.79
CA TYR A 241 8.76 -3.70 -11.43
C TYR A 241 8.49 -2.45 -10.62
N PHE A 242 7.42 -2.47 -9.83
CA PHE A 242 7.24 -1.46 -8.81
C PHE A 242 8.22 -1.72 -7.67
N THR A 243 8.89 -0.68 -7.20
CA THR A 243 9.87 -0.78 -6.12
C THR A 243 9.50 0.11 -4.95
N ALA A 244 10.04 -0.21 -3.78
CA ALA A 244 10.07 0.70 -2.65
C ALA A 244 11.44 1.37 -2.65
N TRP A 245 11.52 2.51 -3.33
CA TRP A 245 12.72 3.32 -3.52
C TRP A 245 13.95 2.52 -3.98
N LYS A 246 13.75 1.55 -4.89
CA LYS A 246 14.78 0.62 -5.38
C LYS A 246 15.42 -0.30 -4.32
N MET A 247 14.99 -0.26 -3.06
CA MET A 247 15.49 -1.16 -2.01
C MET A 247 14.98 -2.59 -2.21
N PHE A 248 13.70 -2.72 -2.57
CA PHE A 248 13.09 -4.00 -2.89
C PHE A 248 12.00 -3.84 -3.94
N SER A 249 11.76 -4.89 -4.71
CA SER A 249 10.66 -4.95 -5.68
C SER A 249 9.39 -5.52 -5.04
N LEU A 250 8.24 -4.95 -5.37
CA LEU A 250 6.93 -5.50 -5.03
C LEU A 250 6.70 -6.78 -5.81
N LYS A 251 6.96 -7.91 -5.16
CA LYS A 251 6.74 -9.27 -5.68
C LYS A 251 5.86 -10.04 -4.70
N ARG A 252 5.14 -11.06 -5.19
CA ARG A 252 4.38 -11.96 -4.32
C ARG A 252 5.27 -12.64 -3.27
N SER A 253 6.53 -12.90 -3.60
CA SER A 253 7.52 -13.44 -2.66
C SER A 253 7.81 -12.50 -1.48
N LEU A 254 7.71 -11.18 -1.67
CA LEU A 254 7.94 -10.20 -0.60
C LEU A 254 6.91 -10.34 0.53
N ILE A 255 5.68 -10.71 0.21
CA ILE A 255 4.61 -10.99 1.18
C ILE A 255 5.05 -12.14 2.09
N LEU A 256 5.52 -13.23 1.49
CA LEU A 256 6.00 -14.40 2.22
C LEU A 256 7.22 -14.05 3.06
N THR A 257 8.21 -13.34 2.49
CA THR A 257 9.41 -12.88 3.23
C THR A 257 9.03 -12.01 4.41
N THR A 258 8.13 -11.04 4.23
CA THR A 258 7.70 -10.14 5.31
C THR A 258 6.98 -10.91 6.41
N ALA A 259 6.06 -11.82 6.06
CA ALA A 259 5.37 -12.65 7.04
C ALA A 259 6.35 -13.55 7.82
N SER A 260 7.31 -14.18 7.14
CA SER A 260 8.36 -14.99 7.79
C SER A 260 9.19 -14.15 8.75
N VAL A 261 9.65 -12.97 8.32
CA VAL A 261 10.42 -12.04 9.17
C VAL A 261 9.62 -11.66 10.42
N MET A 262 8.35 -11.28 10.28
CA MET A 262 7.50 -10.92 11.42
C MET A 262 7.35 -12.06 12.43
N ILE A 263 7.11 -13.28 11.95
CA ILE A 263 6.97 -14.47 12.81
C ILE A 263 8.31 -14.82 13.47
N SER A 264 9.41 -14.82 12.73
CA SER A 264 10.75 -15.09 13.26
C SER A 264 11.15 -14.10 14.34
N TYR A 265 10.95 -12.80 14.11
CA TYR A 265 11.23 -11.77 15.13
C TYR A 265 10.33 -11.92 16.36
N ALA A 266 9.04 -12.21 16.17
CA ALA A 266 8.14 -12.46 17.29
C ALA A 266 8.61 -13.65 18.15
N MET A 267 8.99 -14.77 17.53
CA MET A 267 9.49 -15.94 18.26
C MET A 267 10.80 -15.66 19.00
N LEU A 268 11.77 -15.03 18.36
CA LEU A 268 13.07 -14.69 18.98
C LEU A 268 12.87 -13.79 20.21
N LEU A 269 12.02 -12.78 20.08
CA LEU A 269 11.73 -11.85 21.17
C LEU A 269 10.98 -12.51 22.32
N MET A 270 10.05 -13.44 22.06
CA MET A 270 9.40 -14.23 23.11
C MET A 270 10.41 -15.12 23.85
N GLN A 271 11.37 -15.74 23.16
CA GLN A 271 12.41 -16.54 23.79
C GLN A 271 13.29 -15.71 24.74
N PHE A 272 13.71 -14.51 24.32
CA PHE A 272 14.48 -13.61 25.19
C PHE A 272 13.70 -13.14 26.41
N ALA A 273 12.37 -12.96 26.29
CA ALA A 273 11.53 -12.60 27.42
C ALA A 273 11.47 -13.73 28.46
N GLN A 274 11.30 -14.97 28.02
CA GLN A 274 11.22 -16.14 28.91
C GLN A 274 12.52 -16.38 29.68
N GLN A 275 13.67 -16.18 29.02
CA GLN A 275 14.99 -16.37 29.63
C GLN A 275 15.31 -15.39 30.77
N LYS A 276 14.56 -14.29 30.88
CA LYS A 276 14.73 -13.30 31.97
C LYS A 276 13.95 -13.66 33.24
N THR A 277 13.12 -14.69 33.18
CA THR A 277 12.24 -15.14 34.26
C THR A 277 12.83 -16.31 35.07
N ASP A 278 13.98 -16.83 34.67
CA ASP A 278 14.83 -17.78 35.39
C ASP A 278 16.04 -17.06 36.01
#